data_AF-A0A0A1CV35-F1
#
_entry.id   AF-A0A0A1CV35-F1
#
_cell.length_a   1.000
_cell.length_b   1.000
_cell.length_c   1.000
_cell.angle_alpha   90.00
_cell.angle_beta   90.00
_cell.angle_gamma   90.00
#
_symmetry.space_group_name_H-M   'P 1'
#
loop_
_entity.id
_entity.type
_entity.pdbx_description
1 polymer ?
#
loop_
_entity_poly.entity_id
_entity_poly.type
_entity_poly.pdbx_seq_one_letter_code
_entity_poly.pdbx_strand_id
1 'polypeptide(L)'
;MKDNSAARGPLAASGPTESPSWNILKKCVAVDGLAVIVMVVLAFIFTDMDGVLSVLFGSLLVIAFFGLSLLVGHLFSKKMPEAVMGIFVMTYFVKVVGFAAVLFAMGTPGWLNKPWFAGAAVACVLIWQATEVVIFSKQRFLFFDEAAAPAKAAGDSTPEPDAEGS
;
A
#
# COMPACT_ATOMS: atom_id res chain seq x y z
N MET A 1 33.68 14.89 42.75
CA MET A 1 32.36 15.20 42.17
C MET A 1 32.58 15.57 40.71
N LYS A 2 32.25 14.66 39.79
CA LYS A 2 32.37 14.86 38.33
C LYS A 2 31.01 14.52 37.76
N ASP A 3 30.23 15.56 37.49
CA ASP A 3 28.92 15.44 36.86
C ASP A 3 29.13 15.19 35.38
N ASN A 4 29.10 13.93 34.95
CA ASN A 4 28.97 13.58 33.54
C ASN A 4 27.49 13.63 33.16
N SER A 5 26.97 14.86 33.00
CA SER A 5 25.78 15.10 32.19
C SER A 5 26.10 14.74 30.75
N ALA A 6 25.87 13.48 30.38
CA ALA A 6 25.74 13.08 28.99
C ALA A 6 24.48 13.77 28.45
N ALA A 7 24.67 14.97 27.90
CA ALA A 7 23.67 15.69 27.14
C ALA A 7 23.25 14.82 25.95
N ARG A 8 22.18 14.06 26.15
CA ARG A 8 21.44 13.41 25.07
C ARG A 8 20.95 14.54 24.17
N GLY A 9 21.61 14.69 23.02
CA GLY A 9 21.24 15.70 22.03
C GLY A 9 19.74 15.58 21.68
N PRO A 10 19.08 16.69 21.30
CA PRO A 10 17.67 16.66 20.96
C PRO A 10 17.48 15.66 19.81
N LEU A 11 16.74 14.58 20.09
CA LEU A 11 16.26 13.68 19.05
C LEU A 11 15.48 14.54 18.07
N ALA A 12 16.05 14.73 16.87
CA ALA A 12 15.41 15.50 15.81
C ALA A 12 14.03 14.89 15.59
N ALA A 13 12.99 15.64 16.00
CA ALA A 13 11.61 15.26 15.80
C ALA A 13 11.44 14.93 14.32
N SER A 14 10.95 13.72 14.03
CA SER A 14 10.64 13.24 12.69
C SER A 14 10.02 14.37 11.88
N GLY A 15 10.68 14.75 10.79
CA GLY A 15 10.20 15.79 9.88
C GLY A 15 8.80 15.47 9.36
N PRO A 16 8.15 16.45 8.70
CA PRO A 16 6.72 16.46 8.39
C PRO A 16 6.18 15.07 8.07
N THR A 17 5.37 14.53 8.98
CA THR A 17 4.80 13.19 8.88
C THR A 17 3.92 13.10 7.64
N GLU A 18 4.47 12.70 6.49
CA GLU A 18 3.63 12.24 5.40
C GLU A 18 2.81 11.06 5.93
N SER A 19 1.49 11.15 5.83
CA SER A 19 0.60 10.13 6.35
C SER A 19 0.99 8.75 5.77
N PRO A 20 1.12 7.70 6.61
CA PRO A 20 1.57 6.39 6.18
C PRO A 20 0.82 5.84 4.95
N SER A 21 -0.46 6.18 4.78
CA SER A 21 -1.32 5.79 3.65
C SER A 21 -0.94 6.45 2.32
N TRP A 22 -0.53 7.72 2.34
CA TRP A 22 -0.14 8.45 1.15
C TRP A 22 1.13 7.86 0.53
N ASN A 23 2.06 7.44 1.39
CA ASN A 23 3.27 6.74 0.98
C ASN A 23 3.01 5.36 0.37
N ILE A 24 2.01 4.62 0.87
CA ILE A 24 1.58 3.34 0.28
C ILE A 24 1.04 3.59 -1.12
N LEU A 25 0.11 4.54 -1.26
CA LEU A 25 -0.51 4.87 -2.54
C LEU A 25 0.53 5.27 -3.60
N LYS A 26 1.47 6.17 -3.26
CA LYS A 26 2.55 6.57 -4.17
C LYS A 26 3.39 5.39 -4.64
N LYS A 27 3.74 4.47 -3.73
CA LYS A 27 4.56 3.31 -4.07
C LYS A 27 3.79 2.30 -4.93
N CYS A 28 2.53 2.01 -4.61
CA CYS A 28 1.69 1.16 -5.45
C CYS A 28 1.57 1.74 -6.86
N VAL A 29 1.23 3.02 -6.99
CA VAL A 29 1.13 3.69 -8.30
C VAL A 29 2.47 3.69 -9.05
N ALA A 30 3.60 3.88 -8.37
CA ALA A 30 4.91 3.87 -9.02
C ALA A 30 5.29 2.47 -9.54
N VAL A 31 5.08 1.42 -8.74
CA VAL A 31 5.39 0.04 -9.12
C VAL A 31 4.46 -0.43 -10.25
N ASP A 32 3.17 -0.16 -10.13
CA ASP A 32 2.21 -0.46 -11.21
C ASP A 32 2.51 0.35 -12.46
N GLY A 33 2.84 1.64 -12.33
CA GLY A 33 3.22 2.48 -13.46
C GLY A 33 4.39 1.91 -14.25
N LEU A 34 5.40 1.39 -13.56
CA LEU A 34 6.52 0.68 -14.21
C LEU A 34 6.06 -0.60 -14.92
N ALA A 35 5.20 -1.40 -14.27
CA ALA A 35 4.64 -2.60 -14.87
C ALA A 35 3.79 -2.29 -16.11
N VAL A 36 3.01 -1.21 -16.09
CA VAL A 36 2.22 -0.73 -17.22
C VAL A 36 3.12 -0.33 -18.37
N ILE A 37 4.23 0.38 -18.11
CA ILE A 37 5.21 0.72 -19.14
C ILE A 37 5.75 -0.56 -19.82
N VAL A 38 6.10 -1.58 -19.04
CA VAL A 38 6.57 -2.86 -19.58
C VAL A 38 5.48 -3.52 -20.44
N MET A 39 4.24 -3.57 -19.97
CA MET A 39 3.13 -4.15 -20.73
C MET A 39 2.80 -3.37 -22.01
N VAL A 40 2.92 -2.04 -21.99
CA VAL A 40 2.77 -1.19 -23.18
C VAL A 40 3.83 -1.52 -24.22
N VAL A 41 5.09 -1.66 -23.80
CA VAL A 41 6.18 -2.06 -24.70
C VAL A 41 5.93 -3.45 -25.30
N LEU A 42 5.48 -4.41 -24.48
CA LEU A 42 5.12 -5.75 -24.97
C LEU A 42 3.96 -5.68 -25.97
N ALA A 43 2.89 -4.96 -25.66
CA ALA A 43 1.77 -4.80 -26.58
C ALA A 43 2.20 -4.16 -27.89
N PHE A 44 3.05 -3.13 -27.85
CA PHE A 44 3.57 -2.48 -29.04
C PHE A 44 4.42 -3.42 -29.93
N ILE A 45 5.15 -4.37 -29.34
CA ILE A 45 5.96 -5.34 -30.09
C ILE A 45 5.09 -6.45 -30.70
N PHE A 46 4.07 -6.91 -29.98
CA PHE A 46 3.30 -8.09 -30.34
C PHE A 46 1.95 -7.77 -31.02
N THR A 47 1.53 -6.50 -31.05
CA THR A 47 0.23 -6.07 -31.59
C THR A 47 0.26 -4.66 -32.18
N ASP A 48 -0.88 -4.23 -32.72
CA ASP A 48 -1.10 -2.87 -33.23
C ASP A 48 -1.43 -1.86 -32.11
N MET A 49 -1.68 -0.61 -32.52
CA MET A 49 -2.07 0.50 -31.63
C MET A 49 -3.25 0.16 -30.71
N ASP A 50 -4.18 -0.65 -31.19
CA ASP A 50 -5.35 -1.15 -30.46
C ASP A 50 -4.97 -1.97 -29.22
N GLY A 51 -3.91 -2.78 -29.30
CA GLY A 51 -3.39 -3.52 -28.15
C GLY A 51 -2.78 -2.59 -27.11
N VAL A 52 -2.03 -1.57 -27.53
CA VAL A 52 -1.47 -0.56 -26.61
C VAL A 52 -2.57 0.23 -25.89
N LEU A 53 -3.60 0.69 -26.62
CA LEU A 53 -4.75 1.37 -26.05
C LEU A 53 -5.50 0.46 -25.07
N SER A 54 -5.61 -0.83 -25.37
CA SER A 54 -6.26 -1.82 -24.51
C SER A 54 -5.50 -2.03 -23.19
N VAL A 55 -4.16 -2.08 -23.24
CA VAL A 55 -3.31 -2.14 -22.04
C VAL A 55 -3.48 -0.88 -21.20
N LEU A 56 -3.32 0.30 -21.80
CA LEU A 56 -3.43 1.57 -21.11
C LEU A 56 -4.79 1.72 -20.42
N PHE A 57 -5.87 1.40 -21.15
CA PHE A 57 -7.22 1.49 -20.62
C PHE A 57 -7.46 0.50 -19.47
N GLY A 58 -7.10 -0.77 -19.64
CA GLY A 58 -7.28 -1.79 -18.60
C GLY A 58 -6.51 -1.47 -17.33
N SER A 59 -5.25 -1.06 -17.45
CA SER A 59 -4.42 -0.70 -16.30
C SER A 59 -4.88 0.59 -15.61
N LEU A 60 -5.26 1.63 -16.37
CA LEU A 60 -5.76 2.88 -15.78
C LEU A 60 -7.04 2.64 -14.98
N LEU A 61 -7.93 1.78 -15.48
CA LEU A 61 -9.17 1.41 -14.79
C LEU A 61 -8.84 0.71 -13.46
N VAL A 62 -7.90 -0.23 -13.45
CA VAL A 62 -7.45 -0.89 -12.21
C VAL A 62 -6.85 0.11 -11.22
N ILE A 63 -5.89 0.93 -11.65
CA ILE A 63 -5.22 1.92 -10.80
C ILE A 63 -6.23 2.89 -10.20
N ALA A 64 -7.22 3.36 -10.98
CA ALA A 64 -8.26 4.26 -10.50
C ALA A 64 -9.11 3.60 -9.40
N PHE A 65 -9.59 2.38 -9.63
CA PHE A 65 -10.45 1.68 -8.67
C PHE A 65 -9.72 1.26 -7.39
N PHE A 66 -8.52 0.69 -7.53
CA PHE A 66 -7.72 0.26 -6.38
C PHE A 66 -7.14 1.43 -5.62
N GLY A 67 -6.68 2.47 -6.31
CA GLY A 67 -6.24 3.73 -5.70
C GLY A 67 -7.36 4.42 -4.91
N LEU A 68 -8.57 4.52 -5.48
CA LEU A 68 -9.73 5.08 -4.78
C LEU A 68 -10.11 4.25 -3.56
N SER A 69 -9.98 2.93 -3.63
CA SER A 69 -10.26 2.04 -2.50
C SER A 69 -9.29 2.26 -1.33
N LEU A 70 -8.00 2.45 -1.61
CA LEU A 70 -7.02 2.83 -0.58
C LEU A 70 -7.33 4.21 0.02
N LEU A 71 -7.75 5.16 -0.83
CA LEU A 71 -8.11 6.50 -0.39
C LEU A 71 -9.33 6.50 0.54
N VAL A 72 -10.36 5.75 0.19
CA VAL A 72 -11.56 5.55 1.02
C VAL A 72 -11.18 4.80 2.31
N GLY A 73 -10.40 3.72 2.21
CA GLY A 73 -9.88 3.02 3.38
C GLY A 73 -9.25 3.98 4.40
N HIS A 74 -8.41 4.89 3.94
CA HIS A 74 -7.79 5.91 4.79
C HIS A 74 -8.81 6.85 5.46
N LEU A 75 -9.82 7.32 4.73
CA LEU A 75 -10.83 8.25 5.25
C LEU A 75 -11.71 7.61 6.34
N PHE A 76 -12.01 6.32 6.21
CA PHE A 76 -12.94 5.62 7.08
C PHE A 76 -12.28 4.81 8.20
N SER A 77 -10.99 4.45 8.11
CA SER A 77 -10.26 3.71 9.16
C SER A 77 -10.26 4.40 10.53
N LYS A 78 -10.44 5.72 10.60
CA LYS A 78 -10.43 6.48 11.88
C LYS A 78 -11.79 6.60 12.56
N LYS A 79 -12.90 6.30 11.88
CA LYS A 79 -14.23 6.72 12.34
C LYS A 79 -15.07 5.61 12.98
N MET A 80 -14.99 4.35 12.52
CA MET A 80 -15.94 3.31 12.95
C MET A 80 -15.33 1.88 12.92
N PRO A 81 -14.72 1.39 14.02
CA PRO A 81 -14.17 0.03 14.09
C PRO A 81 -15.24 -1.08 14.06
N GLU A 82 -16.46 -0.80 14.52
CA GLU A 82 -17.62 -1.72 14.44
C GLU A 82 -18.12 -1.91 12.99
N ALA A 83 -17.83 -0.97 12.08
CA ALA A 83 -18.32 -0.98 10.70
C ALA A 83 -17.37 -1.67 9.70
N VAL A 84 -16.30 -2.33 10.17
CA VAL A 84 -15.26 -2.92 9.31
C VAL A 84 -15.86 -3.89 8.28
N MET A 85 -16.75 -4.79 8.70
CA MET A 85 -17.43 -5.73 7.80
C MET A 85 -18.24 -4.98 6.72
N GLY A 86 -18.98 -3.95 7.11
CA GLY A 86 -19.78 -3.13 6.19
C GLY A 86 -18.92 -2.35 5.19
N ILE A 87 -17.80 -1.77 5.63
CA ILE A 87 -16.86 -1.04 4.77
C ILE A 87 -16.22 -1.97 3.73
N PHE A 88 -15.86 -3.20 4.12
CA PHE A 88 -15.35 -4.21 3.17
C PHE A 88 -16.39 -4.52 2.10
N VAL A 89 -17.61 -4.88 2.50
CA VAL A 89 -18.69 -5.20 1.55
C VAL A 89 -18.99 -4.01 0.63
N MET A 90 -19.07 -2.79 1.17
CA MET A 90 -19.30 -1.59 0.37
C MET A 90 -18.16 -1.32 -0.62
N THR A 91 -16.91 -1.52 -0.20
CA THR A 91 -15.74 -1.36 -1.09
C THR A 91 -15.78 -2.38 -2.23
N TYR A 92 -16.09 -3.64 -1.94
CA TYR A 92 -16.24 -4.67 -2.97
C TYR A 92 -17.43 -4.37 -3.90
N PHE A 93 -18.55 -3.91 -3.34
CA PHE A 93 -19.72 -3.53 -4.13
C PHE A 93 -19.40 -2.39 -5.09
N VAL A 94 -18.78 -1.31 -4.60
CA VAL A 94 -18.32 -0.18 -5.44
C VAL A 94 -17.36 -0.66 -6.52
N LYS A 95 -16.42 -1.55 -6.20
CA LYS A 95 -15.50 -2.13 -7.19
C LYS A 95 -16.25 -2.90 -8.28
N VAL A 96 -17.09 -3.86 -7.90
CA VAL A 96 -17.81 -4.71 -8.86
C VAL A 96 -18.77 -3.89 -9.72
N VAL A 97 -19.61 -3.07 -9.08
CA VAL A 97 -20.62 -2.25 -9.77
C VAL A 97 -19.95 -1.19 -10.64
N GLY A 98 -18.91 -0.52 -10.14
CA GLY A 98 -18.21 0.48 -10.93
C GLY A 98 -17.46 -0.14 -12.12
N PHE A 99 -16.82 -1.31 -11.95
CA PHE A 99 -16.18 -2.00 -13.06
C PHE A 99 -17.20 -2.42 -14.12
N ALA A 100 -18.32 -3.01 -13.69
CA ALA A 100 -19.43 -3.36 -14.57
C ALA A 100 -19.97 -2.12 -15.29
N ALA A 101 -20.23 -1.01 -14.58
CA ALA A 101 -20.74 0.23 -15.16
C ALA A 101 -19.81 0.79 -16.24
N VAL A 102 -18.49 0.80 -15.99
CA VAL A 102 -17.51 1.27 -16.99
C VAL A 102 -17.49 0.35 -18.21
N LEU A 103 -17.49 -0.97 -18.01
CA LEU A 103 -17.51 -1.93 -19.12
C LEU A 103 -18.80 -1.85 -19.93
N PHE A 104 -19.96 -1.72 -19.27
CA PHE A 104 -21.24 -1.58 -19.95
C PHE A 104 -21.34 -0.25 -20.71
N ALA A 105 -20.86 0.85 -20.13
CA ALA A 105 -20.85 2.15 -20.79
C ALA A 105 -19.93 2.18 -22.02
N MET A 106 -18.79 1.50 -21.95
CA MET A 106 -17.87 1.36 -23.09
C MET A 106 -18.35 0.36 -24.14
N GLY A 107 -19.10 -0.67 -23.74
CA GLY A 107 -19.48 -1.78 -24.62
C GLY A 107 -18.26 -2.58 -25.08
N THR A 108 -18.27 -3.03 -26.34
CA THR A 108 -17.11 -3.67 -26.99
C THR A 108 -16.64 -2.81 -28.17
N PRO A 109 -15.79 -1.81 -27.92
CA PRO A 109 -15.23 -0.99 -28.99
C PRO A 109 -14.43 -1.86 -29.98
N GLY A 110 -14.46 -1.50 -31.26
CA GLY A 110 -13.72 -2.25 -32.30
C GLY A 110 -12.20 -2.26 -32.10
N TRP A 111 -11.66 -1.24 -31.43
CA TRP A 111 -10.24 -1.12 -31.08
C TRP A 111 -9.84 -1.92 -29.84
N LEU A 112 -10.80 -2.53 -29.13
CA LEU A 112 -10.52 -3.21 -27.86
C LEU A 112 -10.02 -4.64 -28.10
N ASN A 113 -8.71 -4.81 -27.92
CA ASN A 113 -8.07 -6.12 -27.89
C ASN A 113 -8.32 -6.81 -26.54
N LYS A 114 -9.31 -7.72 -26.52
CA LYS A 114 -9.79 -8.38 -25.28
C LYS A 114 -8.68 -9.13 -24.52
N PRO A 115 -7.81 -9.94 -25.16
CA PRO A 115 -6.69 -10.58 -24.46
C PRO A 115 -5.74 -9.61 -23.77
N TRP A 116 -5.33 -8.54 -24.47
CA TRP A 116 -4.39 -7.56 -23.92
C TRP A 116 -5.03 -6.68 -22.84
N PHE A 117 -6.29 -6.30 -23.02
CA PHE A 117 -7.07 -5.63 -21.97
C PHE A 117 -7.17 -6.49 -20.70
N ALA A 118 -7.60 -7.75 -20.82
CA ALA A 118 -7.78 -8.64 -19.68
C ALA A 118 -6.45 -9.00 -19.03
N GLY A 119 -5.42 -9.31 -19.84
CA GLY A 119 -4.07 -9.62 -19.36
C GLY A 119 -3.47 -8.44 -18.59
N ALA A 120 -3.58 -7.23 -19.13
CA ALA A 120 -3.09 -6.03 -18.46
C ALA A 120 -3.86 -5.73 -17.17
N ALA A 121 -5.19 -5.86 -17.18
CA ALA A 121 -5.99 -5.66 -15.98
C ALA A 121 -5.61 -6.66 -14.87
N VAL A 122 -5.49 -7.95 -15.20
CA VAL A 122 -5.12 -8.99 -14.23
C VAL A 122 -3.70 -8.78 -13.70
N ALA A 123 -2.72 -8.52 -14.57
CA ALA A 123 -1.35 -8.27 -14.16
C ALA A 123 -1.24 -7.04 -13.25
N CYS A 124 -1.93 -5.95 -13.59
CA CYS A 124 -2.00 -4.73 -12.78
C CYS A 124 -2.59 -5.03 -11.40
N VAL A 125 -3.71 -5.76 -11.32
CA VAL A 125 -4.31 -6.15 -10.03
C VAL A 125 -3.33 -6.97 -9.18
N LEU A 126 -2.63 -7.95 -9.78
CA LEU A 126 -1.72 -8.81 -9.04
C LEU A 126 -0.50 -8.05 -8.52
N ILE A 127 0.09 -7.18 -9.34
CA ILE A 127 1.26 -6.37 -8.98
C ILE A 127 0.87 -5.36 -7.90
N TRP A 128 -0.29 -4.71 -8.03
CA TRP A 128 -0.82 -3.84 -7.00
C TRP A 128 -1.01 -4.57 -5.67
N GLN A 129 -1.71 -5.71 -5.69
CA GLN A 129 -1.98 -6.49 -4.48
C GLN A 129 -0.69 -6.96 -3.80
N ALA A 130 0.29 -7.45 -4.58
CA ALA A 130 1.59 -7.84 -4.04
C ALA A 130 2.31 -6.66 -3.40
N THR A 131 2.31 -5.50 -4.06
CA THR A 131 2.95 -4.28 -3.57
C THR A 131 2.30 -3.79 -2.27
N GLU A 132 0.97 -3.77 -2.23
CA GLU A 132 0.19 -3.40 -1.04
C GLU A 132 0.50 -4.31 0.15
N VAL A 133 0.47 -5.63 -0.05
CA VAL A 133 0.78 -6.62 1.00
C VAL A 133 2.22 -6.47 1.51
N VAL A 134 3.20 -6.28 0.62
CA VAL A 134 4.61 -6.10 1.01
C VAL A 134 4.80 -4.82 1.81
N ILE A 135 4.20 -3.70 1.41
CA ILE A 135 4.34 -2.43 2.12
C ILE A 135 3.65 -2.51 3.49
N PHE A 136 2.44 -3.06 3.57
CA PHE A 136 1.74 -3.23 4.85
C PHE A 136 2.49 -4.15 5.80
N SER A 137 3.08 -5.24 5.29
CA SER A 137 3.91 -6.15 6.09
C SER A 137 5.10 -5.40 6.69
N LYS A 138 5.81 -4.60 5.88
CA LYS A 138 6.94 -3.79 6.34
C LYS A 138 6.55 -2.76 7.40
N GLN A 139 5.41 -2.08 7.22
CA GLN A 139 4.92 -1.12 8.21
C GLN A 139 4.62 -1.79 9.54
N ARG A 140 4.00 -2.98 9.52
CA ARG A 140 3.67 -3.71 10.74
C ARG A 140 4.92 -4.09 11.54
N PHE A 141 6.01 -4.49 10.88
CA PHE A 141 7.29 -4.73 11.57
C PHE A 141 7.86 -3.47 12.22
N LEU A 142 7.83 -2.32 11.55
CA LEU A 142 8.30 -1.04 12.11
C LEU A 142 7.51 -0.65 13.37
N PHE A 143 6.18 -0.82 13.37
CA PHE A 143 5.35 -0.55 14.55
C PHE A 143 5.64 -1.50 15.72
N PHE A 144 5.99 -2.77 15.45
CA PHE A 144 6.35 -3.71 16.51
C PHE A 144 7.73 -3.43 17.11
N ASP A 145 8.71 -3.06 16.29
CA ASP A 145 10.07 -2.73 16.76
C ASP A 145 10.06 -1.48 17.68
N GLU A 146 9.29 -0.45 17.32
CA GLU A 146 9.15 0.75 18.15
C GLU A 146 8.42 0.47 19.47
N ALA A 147 7.44 -0.44 19.48
CA ALA A 147 6.77 -0.89 20.71
C ALA A 147 7.69 -1.73 21.62
N ALA A 148 8.70 -2.42 21.08
CA ALA A 148 9.65 -3.22 21.84
C ALA A 148 10.82 -2.40 22.45
N ALA A 149 11.16 -1.26 21.84
CA ALA A 149 12.22 -0.36 22.32
C ALA A 149 12.05 0.15 23.77
N PRO A 150 10.85 0.49 24.30
CA PRO A 150 10.70 0.90 25.70
C PRO A 150 10.90 -0.24 26.71
N ALA A 151 10.75 -1.51 26.31
CA ALA A 151 10.86 -2.66 27.23
C ALA A 151 12.32 -3.09 27.49
N LYS A 152 13.23 -2.87 26.53
CA LYS A 152 14.64 -3.30 26.67
C LYS A 152 15.48 -2.35 27.54
N ALA A 153 15.03 -1.10 27.75
CA ALA A 153 15.73 -0.13 28.59
C ALA A 153 15.44 -0.28 30.10
N ALA A 154 14.45 -1.08 30.48
CA ALA A 154 14.04 -1.26 31.89
C ALA A 154 14.53 -2.59 32.52
N GLY A 155 15.21 -3.45 31.75
CA GLY A 155 15.61 -4.80 32.18
C GLY A 155 17.06 -4.95 32.66
N ASP A 156 17.88 -3.90 32.64
CA ASP A 156 19.32 -3.97 32.97
C ASP A 156 19.67 -3.33 34.32
N SER A 157 18.79 -3.50 35.31
CA SER A 157 19.06 -3.17 36.70
C SER A 157 18.58 -4.32 37.60
N THR A 158 19.27 -5.46 37.52
CA THR A 158 19.21 -6.49 38.58
C THR A 158 20.35 -6.18 39.55
N PRO A 159 20.09 -5.74 40.79
CA PRO A 159 21.14 -5.71 41.80
C PRO A 159 21.53 -7.15 42.12
N GLU A 160 22.82 -7.44 42.00
CA GLU A 160 23.49 -8.63 42.52
C GLU A 160 23.15 -8.77 44.02
N PRO A 161 22.79 -9.96 44.53
CA PRO A 161 22.43 -10.10 45.94
C PRO A 161 23.69 -10.10 46.78
N ASP A 162 23.90 -9.02 47.52
CA ASP A 162 24.96 -8.88 48.51
C ASP A 162 24.84 -10.01 49.54
N ALA A 163 25.88 -10.84 49.61
CA ALA A 163 26.07 -11.82 50.66
C ALA A 163 26.33 -11.11 51.99
N GLU A 164 25.35 -11.09 52.89
CA GLU A 164 25.59 -10.79 54.30
C GLU A 164 26.01 -12.07 55.03
N GLY A 165 27.32 -12.14 55.31
CA GLY A 165 27.92 -13.08 56.23
C GLY A 165 27.89 -12.57 57.67
N SER A 166 27.57 -13.53 58.56
CA SER A 166 27.93 -13.73 59.98
C SER A 166 28.58 -12.61 60.79
#